data_AF-A0A2I0NBP2-F1
#
_entry.id   AF-A0A2I0NBP2-F1
#
_cell.length_a   1.000
_cell.length_b   1.000
_cell.length_c   1.000
_cell.angle_alpha   90.00
_cell.angle_beta   90.00
_cell.angle_gamma   90.00
#
_symmetry.space_group_name_H-M   'P 1'
#
loop_
_entity.id
_entity.type
_entity.pdbx_description
1 polymer ?
#
loop_
_entity_poly.entity_id
_entity_poly.type
_entity_poly.pdbx_seq_one_letter_code
_entity_poly.pdbx_strand_id
1 'polypeptide(L)'
;MEQRSNNYALWLIALALGILIALLWQPLSPFLYGIVLSMLLEPVVALLVRMKLKRKAAIVVVTLFFVVLVFGFVVFMVPFLVSEGTDLVLNLRRYITGEEARKIFNSVARALVKLGLADNKEVVINNILTQINELVAPFFRSALYYLVSSFRGIMSVMLNVILVPLTVYYILKDKEKIIQFFSRYL
;
A
#
# COMPACT_ATOMS: atom_id res chain seq x y z
N MET A 1 4.16 -52.46 -1.81
CA MET A 1 3.24 -51.54 -1.10
C MET A 1 3.97 -50.42 -0.35
N GLU A 2 5.26 -50.59 -0.03
CA GLU A 2 6.10 -49.64 0.73
C GLU A 2 6.38 -48.31 -0.01
N GLN A 3 6.51 -48.34 -1.33
CA GLN A 3 6.86 -47.16 -2.14
C GLN A 3 5.72 -46.12 -2.25
N ARG A 4 4.46 -46.54 -2.05
CA ARG A 4 3.31 -45.61 -2.01
C ARG A 4 3.29 -44.79 -0.71
N SER A 5 3.68 -45.38 0.42
CA SER A 5 3.72 -44.72 1.74
C SER A 5 4.68 -43.52 1.75
N ASN A 6 5.86 -43.67 1.13
CA ASN A 6 6.90 -42.64 1.12
C ASN A 6 6.47 -41.36 0.37
N ASN A 7 5.65 -41.50 -0.67
CA ASN A 7 5.15 -40.35 -1.42
C ASN A 7 4.19 -39.51 -0.57
N TYR A 8 3.31 -40.13 0.22
CA TYR A 8 2.39 -39.39 1.10
C TYR A 8 3.14 -38.66 2.22
N ALA A 9 4.22 -39.25 2.76
CA ALA A 9 5.08 -38.58 3.73
C ALA A 9 5.74 -37.33 3.15
N LEU A 10 6.26 -37.39 1.92
CA LEU A 10 6.83 -36.22 1.24
C LEU A 10 5.81 -35.10 1.02
N TRP A 11 4.58 -35.44 0.60
CA TRP A 11 3.50 -34.45 0.45
C TRP A 11 3.09 -33.82 1.78
N LEU A 12 3.03 -34.60 2.86
CA LEU A 12 2.74 -34.09 4.20
C LEU A 12 3.84 -33.16 4.72
N ILE A 13 5.11 -33.50 4.48
CA ILE A 13 6.26 -32.63 4.83
C ILE A 13 6.22 -31.33 4.02
N ALA A 14 5.97 -31.42 2.72
CA ALA A 14 5.85 -30.24 1.86
C ALA A 14 4.69 -29.34 2.30
N LEU A 15 3.54 -29.91 2.67
CA LEU A 15 2.40 -29.18 3.20
C LEU A 15 2.73 -28.52 4.54
N ALA A 16 3.37 -29.25 5.46
CA ALA A 16 3.79 -28.71 6.75
C ALA A 16 4.80 -27.57 6.61
N LEU A 17 5.78 -27.70 5.70
CA LEU A 17 6.71 -26.62 5.35
C LEU A 17 6.00 -25.43 4.72
N GLY A 18 5.05 -25.66 3.80
CA GLY A 18 4.24 -24.60 3.19
C GLY A 18 3.44 -23.82 4.23
N ILE A 19 2.81 -24.51 5.18
CA ILE A 19 2.07 -23.90 6.29
C ILE A 19 3.02 -23.13 7.21
N LEU A 20 4.19 -23.69 7.55
CA LEU A 20 5.21 -23.03 8.36
C LEU A 20 5.71 -21.74 7.70
N ILE A 21 6.02 -21.79 6.40
CA ILE A 21 6.43 -20.61 5.62
C ILE A 21 5.30 -19.57 5.60
N ALA A 22 4.05 -19.98 5.40
CA ALA A 22 2.91 -19.07 5.40
C ALA A 22 2.70 -18.38 6.77
N LEU A 23 2.86 -19.12 7.87
CA LEU A 23 2.80 -18.59 9.25
C LEU A 23 3.96 -17.62 9.54
N LEU A 24 5.17 -17.95 9.08
CA LEU A 24 6.36 -17.14 9.33
C LEU A 24 6.52 -15.98 8.34
N TRP A 25 5.80 -15.96 7.22
CA TRP A 25 5.97 -14.92 6.20
C TRP A 25 5.78 -13.51 6.75
N GLN A 26 4.71 -13.29 7.53
CA GLN A 26 4.44 -11.96 8.11
C GLN A 26 5.59 -11.48 9.01
N PRO A 27 6.02 -12.22 10.06
CA PRO A 27 7.12 -11.77 10.92
C PRO A 27 8.49 -11.78 10.24
N LEU A 28 8.71 -12.61 9.20
CA LEU A 28 9.99 -12.68 8.49
C LEU A 28 10.13 -11.63 7.38
N SER A 29 9.01 -11.13 6.86
CA SER A 29 8.97 -10.13 5.78
C SER A 29 9.87 -8.90 6.01
N PRO A 30 9.90 -8.23 7.19
CA PRO A 30 10.78 -7.08 7.39
C PRO A 30 12.27 -7.44 7.29
N PHE A 31 12.63 -8.67 7.65
CA PHE A 31 14.02 -9.13 7.53
C PHE A 31 14.42 -9.30 6.07
N LEU A 32 13.56 -9.92 5.26
CA LEU A 32 13.78 -10.07 3.82
C LEU A 32 13.89 -8.73 3.11
N TYR A 33 12.97 -7.80 3.40
CA TYR A 33 13.05 -6.43 2.86
C TYR A 33 14.34 -5.74 3.29
N GLY A 34 14.72 -5.86 4.57
CA GLY A 34 15.95 -5.29 5.08
C GLY A 34 17.21 -5.84 4.41
N ILE A 35 17.26 -7.14 4.12
CA ILE A 35 18.36 -7.76 3.35
C ILE A 35 18.46 -7.10 1.98
N VAL A 36 17.37 -7.10 1.20
CA VAL A 36 17.36 -6.54 -0.16
C VAL A 36 17.74 -5.05 -0.15
N LEU A 37 17.15 -4.27 0.75
CA LEU A 37 17.42 -2.84 0.86
C LEU A 37 18.84 -2.55 1.33
N SER A 38 19.41 -3.36 2.23
CA SER A 38 20.81 -3.20 2.63
C SER A 38 21.76 -3.37 1.46
N MET A 39 21.48 -4.32 0.54
CA MET A 39 22.27 -4.52 -0.66
C MET A 39 22.18 -3.32 -1.61
N LEU A 40 21.01 -2.67 -1.68
CA LEU A 40 20.80 -1.45 -2.45
C LEU A 40 21.44 -0.20 -1.81
N LEU A 41 21.56 -0.15 -0.48
CA LEU A 41 22.14 0.98 0.25
C LEU A 41 23.66 0.87 0.44
N GLU A 42 24.23 -0.33 0.30
CA GLU A 42 25.68 -0.56 0.40
C GLU A 42 26.51 0.34 -0.55
N PRO A 43 26.14 0.56 -1.84
CA PRO A 43 26.85 1.52 -2.69
C PRO A 43 26.86 2.93 -2.12
N VAL A 44 25.78 3.37 -1.47
CA VAL A 44 25.70 4.69 -0.82
C VAL A 44 26.66 4.77 0.36
N VAL A 45 26.74 3.71 1.17
CA VAL A 45 27.74 3.61 2.25
C VAL A 45 29.15 3.67 1.68
N ALA A 46 29.43 2.95 0.60
CA ALA A 46 30.74 2.95 -0.05
C ALA A 46 31.11 4.34 -0.61
N LEU A 47 30.15 5.08 -1.18
CA LEU A 47 30.35 6.45 -1.63
C LEU A 47 30.75 7.38 -0.47
N LEU A 48 30.07 7.30 0.67
CA LEU A 48 30.41 8.09 1.86
C LEU A 48 31.77 7.71 2.44
N VAL A 49 32.13 6.43 2.43
CA VAL A 49 33.47 5.98 2.85
C VAL A 49 34.55 6.55 1.94
N ARG A 50 34.31 6.63 0.62
CA ARG A 50 35.22 7.29 -0.33
C ARG A 50 35.39 8.78 -0.04
N MET A 51 34.39 9.43 0.58
CA MET A 51 34.47 10.81 1.08
C MET A 51 35.20 10.94 2.43
N LYS A 52 36.02 9.94 2.81
CA LYS A 52 36.82 9.88 4.05
C LYS A 52 36.01 9.69 5.35
N LEU A 53 34.75 9.25 5.28
CA LEU A 53 34.00 8.85 6.48
C LEU A 53 34.40 7.45 6.94
N LYS A 54 34.51 7.24 8.26
CA LYS A 54 34.67 5.90 8.82
C LYS A 54 33.44 5.07 8.48
N ARG A 55 33.63 3.81 8.05
CA ARG A 55 32.53 2.89 7.64
C ARG A 55 31.38 2.85 8.65
N LYS A 56 31.67 2.77 9.95
CA LYS A 56 30.64 2.79 11.01
C LYS A 56 29.79 4.07 10.99
N ALA A 57 30.41 5.23 10.78
CA ALA A 57 29.69 6.51 10.70
C ALA A 57 28.87 6.59 9.40
N ALA A 58 29.43 6.16 8.26
CA ALA A 58 28.72 6.10 6.99
C ALA A 58 27.45 5.23 7.10
N ILE A 59 27.52 4.06 7.74
CA ILE A 59 26.35 3.19 7.95
C ILE A 59 25.29 3.91 8.78
N VAL A 60 25.65 4.52 9.91
CA VAL A 60 24.70 5.24 10.77
C VAL A 60 24.02 6.38 10.00
N VAL A 61 24.78 7.16 9.23
CA VAL A 61 24.24 8.27 8.44
C VAL A 61 23.26 7.77 7.38
N VAL A 62 23.61 6.72 6.63
CA VAL A 62 22.75 6.15 5.59
C VAL A 62 21.49 5.56 6.20
N THR A 63 21.61 4.81 7.29
CA THR A 63 20.44 4.26 7.99
C THR A 63 19.54 5.39 8.51
N LEU A 64 20.11 6.42 9.15
CA LEU A 64 19.30 7.52 9.70
C LEU A 64 18.59 8.30 8.58
N PHE A 65 19.29 8.59 7.49
CA PHE A 65 18.70 9.19 6.30
C PHE A 65 17.56 8.32 5.74
N PHE A 66 17.76 7.01 5.65
CA PHE A 66 16.74 6.07 5.21
C PHE A 66 15.53 6.03 6.16
N VAL A 67 15.75 6.05 7.48
CA VAL A 67 14.68 6.15 8.48
C VAL A 67 13.88 7.42 8.27
N VAL A 68 14.53 8.57 8.17
CA VAL A 68 13.85 9.86 7.97
C VAL A 68 13.06 9.87 6.66
N LEU A 69 13.62 9.31 5.59
CA LEU A 69 12.94 9.20 4.30
C LEU A 69 11.69 8.32 4.40
N VAL A 70 11.79 7.13 4.98
CA VAL A 70 10.64 6.20 5.10
C VAL A 70 9.58 6.74 6.05
N PHE A 71 9.97 7.19 7.25
CA PHE A 71 9.04 7.76 8.21
C PHE A 71 8.39 9.03 7.67
N GLY A 72 9.18 9.93 7.07
CA GLY A 72 8.67 11.13 6.44
C GLY A 72 7.69 10.81 5.32
N PHE A 73 8.02 9.85 4.46
CA PHE A 73 7.12 9.39 3.40
C PHE A 73 5.80 8.85 3.99
N VAL A 74 5.84 8.00 5.01
CA VAL A 74 4.61 7.44 5.60
C VAL A 74 3.78 8.52 6.31
N VAL A 75 4.41 9.41 7.06
CA VAL A 75 3.73 10.43 7.88
C VAL A 75 3.19 11.59 7.04
N PHE A 76 3.86 11.97 5.94
CA PHE A 76 3.43 13.10 5.12
C PHE A 76 2.72 12.65 3.83
N MET A 77 3.30 11.72 3.08
CA MET A 77 2.79 11.34 1.76
C MET A 77 1.47 10.59 1.87
N VAL A 78 1.33 9.66 2.82
CA VAL A 78 0.10 8.86 2.97
C VAL A 78 -1.11 9.73 3.31
N PRO A 79 -1.11 10.57 4.36
CA PRO A 79 -2.27 11.41 4.64
C PRO A 79 -2.55 12.40 3.53
N PHE A 80 -1.50 12.97 2.90
CA PHE A 80 -1.67 13.85 1.74
C PHE A 80 -2.39 13.15 0.59
N LEU A 81 -1.98 11.93 0.23
CA LEU A 81 -2.64 11.13 -0.81
C LEU A 81 -4.09 10.77 -0.42
N VAL A 82 -4.36 10.52 0.85
CA VAL A 82 -5.73 10.24 1.31
C VAL A 82 -6.61 11.49 1.25
N SER A 83 -6.12 12.66 1.66
CA SER A 83 -6.87 13.91 1.52
C SER A 83 -7.15 14.24 0.06
N GLU A 84 -6.13 14.18 -0.79
CA GLU A 84 -6.27 14.42 -2.23
C GLU A 84 -7.24 13.43 -2.88
N GLY A 85 -7.11 12.14 -2.55
CA GLY A 85 -8.05 11.11 -3.03
C GLY A 85 -9.48 11.36 -2.55
N THR A 86 -9.65 11.79 -1.30
CA THR A 86 -10.97 12.12 -0.73
C THR A 86 -11.58 13.30 -1.46
N ASP A 87 -10.82 14.36 -1.70
CA ASP A 87 -11.29 15.55 -2.40
C ASP A 87 -11.66 15.24 -3.84
N LEU A 88 -10.88 14.41 -4.55
CA LEU A 88 -11.23 13.93 -5.89
C LEU A 88 -12.56 13.18 -5.89
N VAL A 89 -12.75 12.23 -4.96
CA VAL A 89 -13.99 11.44 -4.86
C VAL A 89 -15.19 12.33 -4.52
N LEU A 90 -15.04 13.29 -3.61
CA LEU A 90 -16.10 14.24 -3.24
C LEU A 90 -16.44 15.22 -4.37
N ASN A 91 -15.44 15.71 -5.08
CA ASN A 91 -15.62 16.59 -6.24
C ASN A 91 -16.32 15.85 -7.38
N LEU A 92 -15.89 14.63 -7.71
CA LEU A 92 -16.55 13.80 -8.72
C LEU A 92 -18.02 13.53 -8.34
N ARG A 93 -18.30 13.22 -7.07
CA ARG A 93 -19.68 13.07 -6.59
C ARG A 93 -20.49 14.34 -6.79
N ARG A 94 -19.93 15.50 -6.46
CA ARG A 94 -20.60 16.81 -6.64
C ARG A 94 -20.95 17.07 -8.11
N TYR A 95 -20.08 16.72 -9.06
CA TYR A 95 -20.38 16.90 -10.48
C TYR A 95 -21.48 15.96 -10.99
N ILE A 96 -21.50 14.71 -10.52
CA ILE A 96 -22.40 13.66 -11.05
C ILE A 96 -23.78 13.69 -10.39
N THR A 97 -23.87 14.05 -9.11
CA THR A 97 -25.12 13.99 -8.34
C THR A 97 -25.54 15.31 -7.71
N GLY A 98 -24.69 16.33 -7.79
CA GLY A 98 -24.96 17.67 -7.25
C GLY A 98 -25.70 18.58 -8.22
N GLU A 99 -25.66 19.88 -7.92
CA GLU A 99 -26.39 20.91 -8.66
C GLU A 99 -25.99 21.02 -10.13
N GLU A 100 -24.74 20.71 -10.47
CA GLU A 100 -24.27 20.73 -11.85
C GLU A 100 -24.96 19.68 -12.71
N ALA A 101 -25.09 18.46 -12.20
CA ALA A 101 -25.88 17.42 -12.85
C ALA A 101 -27.34 17.85 -13.04
N ARG A 102 -27.91 18.53 -12.03
CA ARG A 102 -29.29 19.05 -12.11
C ARG A 102 -29.46 20.11 -13.20
N LYS A 103 -28.45 20.95 -13.46
CA LYS A 103 -28.45 21.89 -14.60
C LYS A 103 -28.43 21.18 -15.95
N ILE A 104 -27.69 20.08 -16.07
CA ILE A 104 -27.64 19.27 -17.30
C ILE A 104 -28.99 18.57 -17.53
N PHE A 105 -29.56 17.93 -16.49
CA PHE A 105 -30.85 17.25 -16.62
C PHE A 105 -32.04 18.20 -16.79
N ASN A 106 -31.89 19.47 -16.43
CA ASN A 106 -32.89 20.50 -16.65
C ASN A 106 -33.24 20.73 -18.14
N SER A 107 -32.28 20.59 -19.07
CA SER A 107 -32.54 20.71 -20.50
C SER A 107 -33.31 19.51 -21.05
N VAL A 108 -32.90 18.30 -20.65
CA VAL A 108 -33.53 17.02 -21.01
C VAL A 108 -34.98 16.97 -20.50
N ALA A 109 -35.21 17.29 -19.23
CA ALA A 109 -36.53 17.27 -18.64
C ALA A 109 -37.49 18.30 -19.29
N ARG A 110 -36.98 19.47 -19.71
CA ARG A 110 -37.78 20.44 -20.48
C ARG A 110 -38.19 19.89 -21.85
N ALA A 111 -37.28 19.19 -22.55
CA ALA A 111 -37.57 18.61 -23.84
C ALA A 111 -38.65 17.50 -23.72
N LEU A 112 -38.54 16.63 -22.71
CA LEU A 112 -39.49 15.55 -22.46
C LEU A 112 -40.92 16.06 -22.15
N VAL A 113 -41.03 17.11 -21.33
CA VAL A 113 -42.33 17.75 -21.05
C VAL A 113 -42.91 18.40 -22.30
N LYS A 114 -42.08 19.10 -23.10
CA LYS A 114 -42.54 19.69 -24.38
C LYS A 114 -43.03 18.67 -25.39
N LEU A 115 -42.49 17.45 -25.36
CA LEU A 115 -42.91 16.34 -26.23
C LEU A 115 -44.16 15.61 -25.71
N GLY A 116 -44.73 16.01 -24.57
CA GLY A 116 -45.89 15.35 -23.96
C GLY A 116 -45.57 13.98 -23.34
N LEU A 117 -44.28 13.65 -23.17
CA LEU A 117 -43.82 12.37 -22.63
C LEU A 117 -43.73 12.37 -21.10
N ALA A 118 -43.92 13.52 -20.45
CA ALA A 118 -43.90 13.66 -19.00
C ALA A 118 -44.75 14.84 -18.53
N ASP A 119 -45.47 14.65 -17.43
CA ASP A 119 -46.38 15.67 -16.87
C ASP A 119 -45.65 16.73 -16.03
N ASN A 120 -44.58 16.34 -15.34
CA ASN A 120 -43.85 17.22 -14.44
C ASN A 120 -42.34 17.08 -14.58
N LYS A 121 -41.70 18.19 -14.93
CA LYS A 121 -40.25 18.32 -15.06
C LYS A 121 -39.49 17.93 -13.78
N GLU A 122 -39.99 18.32 -12.61
CA GLU A 122 -39.32 18.03 -11.34
C GLU A 122 -39.35 16.54 -11.01
N VAL A 123 -40.45 15.86 -11.32
CA VAL A 123 -40.58 14.41 -11.14
C VAL A 123 -39.57 13.67 -12.02
N VAL A 124 -39.43 14.08 -13.29
CA VAL A 124 -38.44 13.50 -14.21
C VAL A 124 -37.00 13.70 -13.70
N ILE A 125 -36.66 14.91 -13.27
CA ILE A 125 -35.32 15.22 -12.74
C ILE A 125 -35.02 14.42 -11.48
N ASN A 126 -35.97 14.38 -10.55
CA ASN A 126 -35.80 13.64 -9.30
C ASN A 126 -35.64 12.14 -9.58
N ASN A 127 -36.41 11.56 -10.51
CA ASN A 127 -36.26 10.16 -10.89
C ASN A 127 -34.89 9.85 -11.51
N ILE A 128 -34.40 10.70 -12.43
CA ILE A 128 -33.07 10.55 -13.04
C ILE A 128 -31.98 10.65 -11.96
N LEU A 129 -32.05 11.66 -11.09
CA LEU A 129 -31.07 11.85 -10.03
C LEU A 129 -31.09 10.70 -9.00
N THR A 130 -32.26 10.17 -8.67
CA THR A 130 -32.40 9.02 -7.77
C THR A 130 -31.77 7.78 -8.38
N GLN A 131 -32.08 7.46 -9.64
CA GLN A 131 -31.48 6.30 -10.33
C GLN A 131 -29.97 6.43 -10.46
N ILE A 132 -29.46 7.60 -10.82
CA ILE A 132 -28.02 7.85 -10.88
C ILE A 132 -27.41 7.66 -9.48
N ASN A 133 -27.99 8.27 -8.44
CA ASN A 133 -27.49 8.11 -7.08
C ASN A 133 -27.48 6.64 -6.64
N GLU A 134 -28.51 5.85 -6.93
CA GLU A 134 -28.55 4.42 -6.61
C GLU A 134 -27.42 3.64 -7.29
N LEU A 135 -27.10 3.99 -8.55
CA LEU A 135 -26.02 3.35 -9.31
C LEU A 135 -24.62 3.73 -8.81
N VAL A 136 -24.34 5.02 -8.55
CA VAL A 136 -22.99 5.49 -8.18
C VAL A 136 -22.73 5.62 -6.68
N ALA A 137 -23.74 5.71 -5.82
CA ALA A 137 -23.52 5.83 -4.38
C ALA A 137 -22.74 4.65 -3.76
N PRO A 138 -22.93 3.38 -4.16
CA PRO A 138 -22.11 2.28 -3.66
C PRO A 138 -20.63 2.48 -3.98
N PHE A 139 -20.31 2.94 -5.20
CA PHE A 139 -18.94 3.22 -5.62
C PHE A 139 -18.30 4.31 -4.74
N PHE A 140 -18.99 5.44 -4.56
CA PHE A 140 -18.49 6.53 -3.71
C PHE A 140 -18.31 6.11 -2.25
N ARG A 141 -19.25 5.35 -1.69
CA ARG A 141 -19.13 4.83 -0.32
C ARG A 141 -17.92 3.90 -0.17
N SER A 142 -17.73 2.97 -1.11
CA SER A 142 -16.59 2.06 -1.09
C SER A 142 -15.28 2.81 -1.25
N ALA A 143 -15.19 3.77 -2.17
CA ALA A 143 -13.99 4.59 -2.37
C ALA A 143 -13.61 5.36 -1.09
N LEU A 144 -14.56 6.05 -0.46
CA LEU A 144 -14.34 6.75 0.81
C LEU A 144 -13.97 5.78 1.94
N TYR A 145 -14.61 4.61 2.00
CA TYR A 145 -14.26 3.58 2.98
C TYR A 145 -12.82 3.09 2.82
N TYR A 146 -12.36 2.84 1.60
CA TYR A 146 -10.96 2.45 1.35
C TYR A 146 -9.97 3.57 1.71
N LEU A 147 -10.29 4.82 1.39
CA LEU A 147 -9.48 5.97 1.77
C LEU A 147 -9.34 6.10 3.29
N VAL A 148 -10.45 6.02 4.03
CA VAL A 148 -10.46 6.11 5.50
C VAL A 148 -9.84 4.87 6.14
N SER A 149 -10.09 3.67 5.63
CA SER A 149 -9.52 2.43 6.17
C SER A 149 -8.01 2.32 5.93
N SER A 150 -7.47 3.01 4.93
CA SER A 150 -6.02 3.08 4.69
C SER A 150 -5.26 3.64 5.90
N PHE A 151 -5.84 4.60 6.64
CA PHE A 151 -5.27 5.06 7.92
C PHE A 151 -5.15 3.97 8.98
N ARG A 152 -6.14 3.07 9.06
CA ARG A 152 -6.08 1.90 9.97
C ARG A 152 -4.99 0.92 9.53
N GLY A 153 -4.82 0.74 8.23
CA GLY A 153 -3.77 -0.10 7.66
C GLY A 153 -2.35 0.35 8.04
N ILE A 154 -2.13 1.66 8.25
CA ILE A 154 -0.85 2.21 8.70
C ILE A 154 -0.40 1.53 10.00
N MET A 155 -1.31 1.33 10.96
CA MET A 155 -0.99 0.73 12.26
C MET A 155 -0.42 -0.68 12.12
N SER A 156 -0.93 -1.47 11.17
CA SER A 156 -0.42 -2.81 10.87
C SER A 156 0.98 -2.79 10.26
N VAL A 157 1.36 -1.71 9.56
CA VAL A 157 2.66 -1.58 8.88
C VAL A 157 3.71 -0.89 9.76
N MET A 158 3.32 -0.23 10.85
CA MET A 158 4.23 0.49 11.76
C MET A 158 5.38 -0.39 12.28
N LEU A 159 5.10 -1.66 12.63
CA LEU A 159 6.14 -2.59 13.06
C LEU A 159 7.19 -2.80 11.96
N ASN A 160 6.77 -2.94 10.70
CA ASN A 160 7.69 -3.11 9.57
C ASN A 160 8.50 -1.85 9.30
N VAL A 161 7.88 -0.67 9.43
CA VAL A 161 8.57 0.63 9.27
C VAL A 161 9.73 0.79 10.25
N ILE A 162 9.64 0.18 11.44
CA ILE A 162 10.73 0.18 12.44
C ILE A 162 11.72 -0.96 12.18
N LEU A 163 11.22 -2.18 11.94
CA LEU A 163 12.05 -3.39 11.81
C LEU A 163 12.91 -3.39 10.54
N VAL A 164 12.41 -2.83 9.43
CA VAL A 164 13.15 -2.80 8.16
C VAL A 164 14.43 -1.96 8.28
N PRO A 165 14.40 -0.68 8.71
CA PRO A 165 15.62 0.09 8.92
C PRO A 165 16.56 -0.53 9.96
N LEU A 166 16.01 -1.13 11.01
CA LEU A 166 16.80 -1.84 12.02
C LEU A 166 17.58 -3.00 11.38
N THR A 167 16.90 -3.79 10.56
CA THR A 167 17.52 -4.89 9.80
C THR A 167 18.57 -4.37 8.85
N VAL A 168 18.27 -3.32 8.08
CA VAL A 168 19.24 -2.68 7.18
C VAL A 168 20.52 -2.30 7.93
N TYR A 169 20.39 -1.66 9.08
CA TYR A 169 21.52 -1.27 9.91
C TYR A 169 22.37 -2.47 10.34
N TYR A 170 21.74 -3.51 10.88
CA TYR A 170 22.44 -4.70 11.35
C TYR A 170 23.15 -5.42 10.22
N ILE A 171 22.51 -5.57 9.06
CA ILE A 171 23.12 -6.25 7.92
C ILE A 171 24.30 -5.45 7.39
N LEU A 172 24.16 -4.13 7.19
CA LEU A 172 25.28 -3.29 6.75
C LEU A 172 26.45 -3.36 7.74
N LYS A 173 26.16 -3.33 9.04
CA LYS A 173 27.16 -3.38 10.12
C LYS A 173 27.89 -4.71 10.18
N ASP A 174 27.16 -5.82 10.19
CA ASP A 174 27.70 -7.16 10.46
C ASP A 174 28.01 -7.97 9.18
N LYS A 175 27.83 -7.39 7.99
CA LYS A 175 28.13 -8.00 6.68
C LYS A 175 29.47 -8.74 6.63
N GLU A 176 30.55 -8.12 7.12
CA GLU A 176 31.89 -8.71 7.11
C GLU A 176 31.98 -9.97 7.97
N LYS A 177 31.32 -9.98 9.14
CA LYS A 177 31.27 -11.17 10.02
C LYS A 177 30.45 -12.28 9.39
N ILE A 178 29.35 -11.94 8.73
CA ILE A 178 28.50 -12.91 8.03
C ILE A 178 29.32 -13.59 6.93
N ILE A 179 30.01 -12.82 6.09
CA ILE A 179 30.86 -13.35 5.02
C ILE A 179 31.98 -14.23 5.59
N GLN A 180 32.68 -13.77 6.64
CA GLN A 180 33.75 -14.53 7.29
C GLN A 180 33.27 -15.85 7.91
N PHE A 181 32.05 -15.89 8.45
CA PHE A 181 31.45 -17.11 8.96
C PHE A 181 31.23 -18.12 7.84
N PHE A 182 30.61 -17.71 6.72
CA PHE A 182 30.40 -18.61 5.59
C PHE A 182 31.70 -19.07 4.94
N SER A 183 32.71 -18.20 4.84
CA SER A 183 34.03 -18.57 4.29
C SER A 183 34.84 -19.51 5.17
N ARG A 184 34.41 -19.76 6.41
CA ARG A 184 35.08 -20.71 7.32
C ARG A 184 34.54 -22.13 7.20
N TYR A 185 33.32 -22.30 6.69
CA TYR A 185 32.64 -23.60 6.56
C TYR A 185 32.56 -24.12 5.12
N LEU A 186 32.85 -23.27 4.13
CA LEU A 186 33.13 -23.63 2.73
C LEU A 186 34.64 -23.78 2.53
#